data_AF-A0A1I7ZYL0-F1
#
_entry.id   AF-A0A1I7ZYL0-F1
#
_cell.length_a   1.000
_cell.length_b   1.000
_cell.length_c   1.000
_cell.angle_alpha   90.00
_cell.angle_beta   90.00
_cell.angle_gamma   90.00
#
_symmetry.space_group_name_H-M   'P 1'
#
loop_
_entity.id
_entity.type
_entity.pdbx_description
1 polymer ?
#
loop_
_entity_poly.entity_id
_entity_poly.type
_entity_poly.pdbx_seq_one_letter_code
_entity_poly.pdbx_strand_id
1 'polypeptide(L)'
;MHLLEPYHNGAGSSKEGRLSLAVQMNRFHRKVKHARIDVWWLYDDGGLTLLLPHLLRLPKSYLEGAKLRVFTLASSQACTQADERDMVALLKKFRIEFSDVKVIQDISRRPHPSTTKEFERLINKMRTTSEDRRAGLISELDLNAQCLRTNRQLRTRELLQQHSHDSDLIVITLPVPRAEITSSALYMAWLDLMTRDLPPVLMVRGNQTSVLTFYF
;
A
#
# COMPACT_ATOMS: atom_id res chain seq x y z
N MET A 1 -19.13 -23.70 55.29
CA MET A 1 -18.25 -24.43 54.36
C MET A 1 -18.73 -24.21 52.94
N HIS A 2 -18.07 -23.31 52.22
CA HIS A 2 -17.87 -23.37 50.77
C HIS A 2 -16.70 -22.42 50.49
N LEU A 3 -15.51 -23.02 50.39
CA LEU A 3 -14.26 -22.34 50.06
C LEU A 3 -14.25 -22.04 48.57
N LEU A 4 -13.80 -20.83 48.24
CA LEU A 4 -13.45 -20.37 46.90
C LEU A 4 -12.37 -21.27 46.30
N GLU A 5 -12.59 -21.82 45.10
CA GLU A 5 -11.50 -22.28 44.24
C GLU A 5 -10.99 -21.10 43.40
N PRO A 6 -9.66 -20.88 43.33
CA PRO A 6 -9.08 -19.86 42.46
C PRO A 6 -9.10 -20.32 41.00
N TYR A 7 -9.54 -19.43 40.11
CA TYR A 7 -9.35 -19.53 38.67
C TYR A 7 -7.85 -19.62 38.35
N HIS A 8 -7.36 -20.85 38.14
CA HIS A 8 -6.17 -21.13 37.36
C HIS A 8 -6.63 -21.57 35.98
N ASN A 9 -6.47 -20.70 34.98
CA ASN A 9 -6.09 -21.22 33.67
C ASN A 9 -5.15 -20.23 32.98
N GLY A 10 -3.87 -20.61 32.97
CA GLY A 10 -2.82 -19.93 32.24
C GLY A 10 -3.03 -20.08 30.75
N ALA A 11 -3.22 -18.97 30.04
CA ALA A 11 -2.88 -18.88 28.63
C ALA A 11 -1.42 -18.45 28.53
N GLY A 12 -0.52 -19.44 28.60
CA GLY A 12 0.88 -19.24 28.24
C GLY A 12 0.96 -18.77 26.79
N SER A 13 1.28 -17.49 26.59
CA SER A 13 1.81 -16.99 25.32
C SER A 13 3.00 -17.88 24.94
N SER A 14 2.83 -18.74 23.94
CA SER A 14 3.81 -19.78 23.61
C SER A 14 5.17 -19.12 23.33
N LYS A 15 6.26 -19.77 23.76
CA LYS A 15 7.63 -19.26 23.52
C LYS A 15 7.87 -18.99 22.02
N GLU A 16 7.25 -19.76 21.13
CA GLU A 16 7.30 -19.57 19.68
C GLU A 16 6.55 -18.31 19.23
N GLY A 17 5.39 -18.00 19.79
CA GLY A 17 4.65 -16.76 19.52
C GLY A 17 5.41 -15.52 19.98
N ARG A 18 6.13 -15.60 21.11
CA ARG A 18 7.00 -14.51 21.57
C ARG A 18 8.25 -14.36 20.71
N LEU A 19 8.84 -15.47 20.27
CA LEU A 19 9.98 -15.45 19.36
C LEU A 19 9.60 -14.86 17.99
N SER A 20 8.44 -15.24 17.44
CA SER A 20 7.97 -14.74 16.15
C SER A 20 7.65 -13.24 16.20
N LEU A 21 7.03 -12.77 17.28
CA LEU A 21 6.81 -11.33 17.53
C LEU A 21 8.14 -10.57 17.66
N ALA A 22 9.11 -11.10 18.43
CA ALA A 22 10.41 -10.46 18.58
C ALA A 22 11.20 -10.39 17.26
N VAL A 23 11.08 -11.41 16.40
CA VAL A 23 11.65 -11.42 15.05
C VAL A 23 10.96 -10.38 14.16
N GLN A 24 9.63 -10.27 14.22
CA GLN A 24 8.88 -9.25 13.49
C GLN A 24 9.24 -7.83 13.93
N MET A 25 9.36 -7.58 15.24
CA MET A 25 9.75 -6.26 15.78
C MET A 25 11.17 -5.86 15.38
N ASN A 26 12.08 -6.82 15.23
CA ASN A 26 13.45 -6.57 14.83
C ASN A 26 13.70 -6.68 13.32
N ARG A 27 12.65 -6.89 12.51
CA ARG A 27 12.75 -7.07 11.05
C ARG A 27 13.53 -5.95 10.37
N PHE A 28 13.32 -4.70 10.80
CA PHE A 28 13.94 -3.52 10.20
C PHE A 28 15.34 -3.21 10.71
N HIS A 29 15.81 -3.93 11.74
CA HIS A 29 17.15 -3.75 12.32
C HIS A 29 18.17 -4.76 11.76
N ARG A 30 17.71 -5.76 11.01
CA ARG A 30 18.57 -6.81 10.43
C ARG A 30 18.63 -6.65 8.92
N LYS A 31 19.85 -6.62 8.39
CA LYS A 31 20.07 -6.56 6.94
C LYS A 31 19.45 -7.77 6.25
N VAL A 32 18.57 -7.50 5.29
CA VAL A 32 17.95 -8.51 4.44
C VAL A 32 18.83 -8.72 3.22
N LYS A 33 19.33 -9.94 3.03
CA LYS A 33 20.16 -10.27 1.87
C LYS A 33 19.27 -10.40 0.63
N HIS A 34 19.72 -9.84 -0.49
CA HIS A 34 19.06 -9.99 -1.80
C HIS A 34 17.61 -9.45 -1.80
N ALA A 35 17.38 -8.42 -0.98
CA ALA A 35 16.05 -7.88 -0.78
C ALA A 35 15.44 -7.33 -2.07
N ARG A 36 14.12 -7.26 -2.12
CA ARG A 36 13.34 -6.69 -3.22
C ARG A 36 12.41 -5.59 -2.73
N ILE A 37 12.52 -4.42 -3.35
CA ILE A 37 11.63 -3.29 -3.13
C ILE A 37 10.81 -3.08 -4.39
N ASP A 38 9.48 -3.08 -4.23
CA ASP A 38 8.55 -2.73 -5.30
C ASP A 38 8.00 -1.34 -5.06
N VAL A 39 8.14 -0.47 -6.05
CA VAL A 39 7.68 0.92 -5.99
C VAL A 39 6.50 1.11 -6.92
N TRP A 40 5.35 1.42 -6.37
CA TRP A 40 4.10 1.71 -7.07
C TRP A 40 3.90 3.22 -7.14
N TRP A 41 4.50 3.83 -8.16
CA TRP A 41 4.40 5.26 -8.41
C TRP A 41 3.14 5.54 -9.25
N LEU A 42 2.01 5.67 -8.56
CA LEU A 42 0.68 5.73 -9.18
C LEU A 42 0.18 7.16 -9.44
N TYR A 43 0.79 8.13 -8.77
CA TYR A 43 0.51 9.54 -8.93
C TYR A 43 1.81 10.33 -8.77
N ASP A 44 1.88 11.48 -9.42
CA ASP A 44 2.98 12.39 -9.19
C ASP A 44 2.90 12.99 -7.77
N ASP A 45 3.98 12.78 -7.02
CA ASP A 45 4.17 13.24 -5.66
C ASP A 45 5.45 14.08 -5.51
N GLY A 46 5.99 14.59 -6.63
CA GLY A 46 7.28 15.29 -6.67
C GLY A 46 8.49 14.35 -6.68
N GLY A 47 8.27 13.04 -6.81
CA GLY A 47 9.31 12.01 -6.86
C GLY A 47 9.70 11.44 -5.50
N LEU A 48 9.00 11.79 -4.42
CA LEU A 48 9.30 11.31 -3.07
C LEU A 48 9.14 9.79 -2.96
N THR A 49 8.11 9.23 -3.59
CA THR A 49 7.85 7.78 -3.67
C THR A 49 9.02 7.02 -4.32
N LEU A 50 9.77 7.65 -5.24
CA LEU A 50 10.96 7.07 -5.87
C LEU A 50 12.23 7.29 -5.03
N LEU A 51 12.35 8.45 -4.37
CA LEU A 51 13.51 8.82 -3.57
C LEU A 51 13.68 7.94 -2.33
N LEU A 52 12.61 7.74 -1.56
CA LEU A 52 12.66 6.96 -0.31
C LEU A 52 13.24 5.54 -0.51
N PRO A 53 12.75 4.72 -1.44
CA PRO A 53 13.30 3.40 -1.66
C PRO A 53 14.72 3.44 -2.23
N HIS A 54 15.11 4.47 -2.99
CA HIS A 54 16.50 4.64 -3.40
C HIS A 54 17.43 4.82 -2.19
N LEU A 55 17.05 5.69 -1.24
CA LEU A 55 17.80 5.92 0.00
C LEU A 55 17.89 4.66 0.87
N LEU A 56 16.82 3.86 0.93
CA LEU A 56 16.79 2.59 1.67
C LEU A 56 17.75 1.54 1.10
N ARG A 57 18.33 1.72 -0.09
CA ARG A 57 19.35 0.79 -0.63
C ARG A 57 20.78 1.22 -0.35
N LEU A 58 20.98 2.41 0.21
CA LEU A 58 22.31 2.93 0.50
C LEU A 58 22.97 2.14 1.64
N PRO A 59 24.31 2.20 1.77
CA PRO A 59 25.05 1.51 2.82
C PRO A 59 24.47 1.76 4.22
N LYS A 60 24.51 0.74 5.06
CA LYS A 60 24.00 0.75 6.46
C LYS A 60 22.48 0.69 6.60
N SER A 61 21.72 0.69 5.51
CA SER A 61 20.29 0.36 5.55
C SER A 61 20.07 -1.16 5.67
N TYR A 62 18.95 -1.57 6.27
CA TYR A 62 18.53 -2.97 6.31
C TYR A 62 18.18 -3.54 4.92
N LEU A 63 17.91 -2.68 3.94
CA LEU A 63 17.66 -3.04 2.54
C LEU A 63 18.82 -2.65 1.61
N GLU A 64 20.03 -2.50 2.15
CA GLU A 64 21.21 -2.15 1.36
C GLU A 64 21.38 -3.11 0.17
N GLY A 65 21.50 -2.53 -1.03
CA GLY A 65 21.66 -3.27 -2.29
C GLY A 65 20.38 -3.98 -2.79
N ALA A 66 19.19 -3.66 -2.27
CA ALA A 66 17.96 -4.29 -2.72
C ALA A 66 17.69 -4.08 -4.22
N LYS A 67 17.11 -5.08 -4.89
CA LYS A 67 16.60 -4.92 -6.26
C LYS A 67 15.36 -4.05 -6.24
N LEU A 68 15.32 -3.05 -7.12
CA LEU A 68 14.21 -2.09 -7.19
C LEU A 68 13.40 -2.34 -8.47
N ARG A 69 12.12 -2.65 -8.33
CA ARG A 69 11.18 -2.71 -9.46
C ARG A 69 10.21 -1.54 -9.38
N VAL A 70 10.00 -0.85 -10.50
CA VAL A 70 9.12 0.32 -10.54
C VAL A 70 7.87 -0.03 -11.34
N PHE A 71 6.71 0.20 -10.74
CA PHE A 71 5.39 0.03 -11.33
C PHE A 71 4.79 1.43 -11.53
N THR A 72 4.40 1.74 -12.76
CA THR A 72 3.74 2.99 -13.13
C THR A 72 2.45 2.71 -13.88
N LEU A 73 1.63 3.74 -14.10
CA LEU A 73 0.39 3.63 -14.84
C LEU A 73 0.59 3.99 -16.31
N ALA A 74 -0.10 3.26 -17.18
CA ALA A 74 -0.19 3.66 -18.58
C ALA A 74 -0.97 4.97 -18.70
N SER A 75 -0.45 5.93 -19.48
CA SER A 75 -1.16 7.15 -19.85
C SER A 75 -2.38 6.82 -20.73
N SER A 76 -2.24 5.81 -21.58
CA SER A 76 -3.34 5.15 -22.31
C SER A 76 -2.97 3.70 -22.65
N GLN A 77 -3.96 2.86 -23.00
CA GLN A 77 -3.70 1.46 -23.40
C GLN A 77 -2.80 1.33 -24.64
N ALA A 78 -2.73 2.36 -25.50
CA ALA A 78 -1.90 2.36 -26.70
C ALA A 78 -0.45 2.81 -26.45
N CYS A 79 -0.16 3.44 -25.30
CA CYS A 79 1.10 4.15 -25.06
C CYS A 79 2.09 3.40 -24.16
N THR A 80 1.79 2.16 -23.75
CA THR A 80 2.54 1.46 -22.69
C THR A 80 4.05 1.34 -22.96
N GLN A 81 4.46 1.06 -24.19
CA GLN A 81 5.89 1.01 -24.53
C GLN A 81 6.57 2.38 -24.46
N ALA A 82 5.85 3.45 -24.82
CA ALA A 82 6.37 4.81 -24.69
C ALA A 82 6.48 5.21 -23.21
N ASP A 83 5.42 4.96 -22.43
CA ASP A 83 5.40 5.21 -20.97
C ASP A 83 6.54 4.48 -20.25
N GLU A 84 6.82 3.23 -20.64
CA GLU A 84 7.93 2.45 -20.09
C GLU A 84 9.29 3.09 -20.42
N ARG A 85 9.50 3.51 -21.68
CA ARG A 85 10.75 4.17 -22.11
C ARG A 85 10.96 5.50 -21.40
N ASP A 86 9.90 6.29 -21.24
CA ASP A 86 9.95 7.58 -20.56
C ASP A 86 10.27 7.40 -19.08
N MET A 87 9.65 6.43 -18.42
CA MET A 87 9.96 6.08 -17.03
C MET A 87 11.41 5.60 -16.86
N VAL A 88 11.91 4.76 -17.77
CA VAL A 88 13.32 4.31 -17.79
C VAL A 88 14.27 5.49 -17.96
N ALA A 89 13.97 6.40 -18.89
CA ALA A 89 14.78 7.60 -19.13
C ALA A 89 14.81 8.51 -17.89
N LEU A 90 13.66 8.69 -17.23
CA LEU A 90 13.52 9.47 -16.01
C LEU A 90 14.37 8.90 -14.86
N LEU A 91 14.27 7.59 -14.59
CA LEU A 91 15.04 6.93 -13.54
C LEU A 91 16.55 7.03 -13.79
N LYS A 92 16.98 6.82 -15.05
CA LYS A 92 18.39 7.00 -15.45
C LYS A 92 18.86 8.43 -15.22
N LYS A 93 18.04 9.43 -15.56
CA LYS A 93 18.36 10.85 -15.34
C LYS A 93 18.57 11.17 -13.86
N PHE A 94 17.79 10.54 -12.98
CA PHE A 94 17.96 10.65 -11.52
C PHE A 94 19.00 9.70 -10.93
N ARG A 95 19.69 8.90 -11.75
CA ARG A 95 20.68 7.89 -11.33
C ARG A 95 20.09 6.88 -10.32
N ILE A 96 18.80 6.61 -10.45
CA ILE A 96 18.14 5.58 -9.66
C ILE A 96 18.30 4.26 -10.41
N GLU A 97 19.21 3.41 -9.95
CA GLU A 97 19.34 2.07 -10.50
C GLU A 97 18.07 1.26 -10.24
N PHE A 98 17.61 0.48 -11.21
CA PHE A 98 16.43 -0.37 -11.09
C PHE A 98 16.67 -1.69 -11.81
N SER A 99 15.97 -2.75 -11.40
CA SER A 99 16.02 -4.05 -12.06
C SER A 99 14.94 -4.23 -13.12
N ASP A 100 13.79 -3.55 -12.97
CA ASP A 100 12.66 -3.70 -13.88
C ASP A 100 11.72 -2.48 -13.80
N VAL A 101 11.04 -2.16 -14.91
CA VAL A 101 9.97 -1.16 -14.99
C VAL A 101 8.75 -1.84 -15.60
N LYS A 102 7.60 -1.76 -14.93
CA LYS A 102 6.33 -2.31 -15.39
C LYS A 102 5.27 -1.23 -15.48
N VAL A 103 4.59 -1.19 -16.61
CA VAL A 103 3.49 -0.26 -16.85
C VAL A 103 2.16 -1.01 -16.73
N ILE A 104 1.34 -0.61 -15.77
CA ILE A 104 0.03 -1.20 -15.48
C ILE A 104 -1.03 -0.51 -16.35
N GLN A 105 -1.72 -1.31 -17.17
CA GLN A 105 -2.76 -0.81 -18.09
C GLN A 105 -4.18 -0.92 -17.53
N ASP A 106 -4.39 -1.73 -16.48
CA ASP A 106 -5.71 -2.26 -16.15
C ASP A 106 -6.15 -1.94 -14.72
N ILE A 107 -5.57 -0.89 -14.10
CA ILE A 107 -5.97 -0.38 -12.79
C ILE A 107 -7.41 0.14 -12.76
N SER A 108 -7.97 0.50 -13.92
CA SER A 108 -9.35 0.96 -14.08
C SER A 108 -10.34 -0.16 -14.39
N ARG A 109 -9.88 -1.42 -14.51
CA ARG A 109 -10.79 -2.56 -14.71
C ARG A 109 -11.62 -2.80 -13.46
N ARG A 110 -12.79 -3.40 -13.67
CA ARG A 110 -13.67 -3.81 -12.57
C ARG A 110 -12.94 -4.82 -11.67
N PRO A 111 -12.95 -4.65 -10.35
CA PRO A 111 -12.37 -5.60 -9.43
C PRO A 111 -13.13 -6.94 -9.47
N HIS A 112 -12.47 -8.00 -9.04
CA HIS A 112 -13.05 -9.33 -8.94
C HIS A 112 -14.21 -9.34 -7.93
N PRO A 113 -15.30 -10.10 -8.18
CA PRO A 113 -16.46 -10.15 -7.28
C PRO A 113 -16.12 -10.55 -5.85
N SER A 114 -15.10 -11.40 -5.65
CA SER A 114 -14.64 -11.78 -4.30
C SER A 114 -14.08 -10.60 -3.53
N THR A 115 -13.30 -9.73 -4.19
CA THR A 115 -12.71 -8.52 -3.61
C THR A 115 -13.80 -7.53 -3.24
N THR A 116 -14.80 -7.33 -4.11
CA THR A 116 -15.97 -6.50 -3.82
C THR A 116 -16.74 -7.03 -2.61
N LYS A 117 -16.98 -8.34 -2.54
CA LYS A 117 -17.67 -8.97 -1.39
C LYS A 117 -16.87 -8.84 -0.08
N GLU A 118 -15.55 -8.92 -0.14
CA GLU A 118 -14.69 -8.66 1.02
C GLU A 118 -14.81 -7.22 1.50
N PHE A 119 -14.80 -6.26 0.56
CA PHE A 119 -15.00 -4.85 0.86
C PHE A 119 -16.36 -4.56 1.49
N GLU A 120 -17.45 -5.09 0.92
CA GLU A 120 -18.80 -4.96 1.47
C GLU A 120 -18.88 -5.48 2.90
N ARG A 121 -18.26 -6.64 3.17
CA ARG A 121 -18.20 -7.20 4.52
C ARG A 121 -17.43 -6.30 5.48
N LEU A 122 -16.33 -5.70 5.02
CA LEU A 122 -15.50 -4.79 5.82
C LEU A 122 -16.29 -3.55 6.23
N ILE A 123 -16.98 -2.90 5.28
CA ILE A 123 -17.68 -1.64 5.53
C ILE A 123 -19.03 -1.80 6.23
N ASN A 124 -19.58 -3.02 6.29
CA ASN A 124 -20.95 -3.27 6.78
C ASN A 124 -21.24 -2.64 8.16
N LYS A 125 -20.28 -2.69 9.09
CA LYS A 125 -20.44 -2.13 10.45
C LYS A 125 -20.22 -0.62 10.53
N MET A 126 -19.73 0.01 9.46
CA MET A 126 -19.38 1.42 9.39
C MET A 126 -20.34 2.21 8.50
N ARG A 127 -21.41 1.58 8.00
CA ARG A 127 -22.48 2.26 7.27
C ARG A 127 -23.38 3.01 8.24
N THR A 128 -23.81 4.22 7.85
CA THR A 128 -24.82 4.97 8.60
C THR A 128 -26.18 4.29 8.46
N THR A 129 -26.96 4.35 9.53
CA THR A 129 -28.38 4.01 9.54
C THR A 129 -29.17 5.29 9.78
N SER A 130 -30.48 5.30 9.53
CA SER A 130 -31.34 6.47 9.74
C SER A 130 -31.28 7.05 11.17
N GLU A 131 -30.87 6.24 12.15
CA GLU A 131 -30.77 6.62 13.57
C GLU A 131 -29.33 6.96 14.00
N ASP A 132 -28.31 6.58 13.22
CA ASP A 132 -26.90 6.71 13.60
C ASP A 132 -26.25 7.97 12.98
N ARG A 133 -26.09 8.99 13.82
CA ARG A 133 -25.53 10.30 13.46
C ARG A 133 -24.04 10.45 13.75
N ARG A 134 -23.30 9.35 14.00
CA ARG A 134 -21.84 9.45 14.21
C ARG A 134 -21.16 10.02 12.97
N ALA A 135 -20.32 11.03 13.17
CA ALA A 135 -19.56 11.64 12.09
C ALA A 135 -18.57 10.64 11.45
N GLY A 136 -18.41 10.72 10.13
CA GLY A 136 -17.45 9.88 9.40
C GLY A 136 -17.90 8.45 9.13
N LEU A 137 -19.18 8.11 9.35
CA LEU A 137 -19.79 6.87 8.83
C LEU A 137 -20.03 6.95 7.32
N ILE A 138 -20.25 5.79 6.70
CA ILE A 138 -20.37 5.65 5.25
C ILE A 138 -21.85 5.72 4.87
N SER A 139 -22.24 6.71 4.08
CA SER A 139 -23.58 6.80 3.49
C SER A 139 -23.65 6.14 2.11
N GLU A 140 -24.86 5.82 1.65
CA GLU A 140 -25.08 5.36 0.28
C GLU A 140 -24.66 6.42 -0.75
N LEU A 141 -24.81 7.71 -0.40
CA LEU A 141 -24.35 8.81 -1.26
C LEU A 141 -22.82 8.79 -1.40
N ASP A 142 -22.08 8.54 -0.31
CA ASP A 142 -20.62 8.42 -0.35
C ASP A 142 -20.18 7.26 -1.25
N LEU A 143 -20.82 6.11 -1.12
CA LEU A 143 -20.50 4.91 -1.93
C LEU A 143 -20.76 5.14 -3.40
N ASN A 144 -21.90 5.74 -3.75
CA ASN A 144 -22.23 6.06 -5.13
C ASN A 144 -21.28 7.11 -5.71
N ALA A 145 -21.02 8.19 -4.97
CA ALA A 145 -20.13 9.27 -5.41
C ALA A 145 -18.68 8.80 -5.58
N GLN A 146 -18.22 7.84 -4.76
CA GLN A 146 -16.86 7.32 -4.79
C GLN A 146 -16.73 5.94 -5.44
N CYS A 147 -17.74 5.46 -6.17
CA CYS A 147 -17.76 4.11 -6.75
C CYS A 147 -16.53 3.83 -7.64
N LEU A 148 -16.20 4.76 -8.55
CA LEU A 148 -15.02 4.61 -9.41
C LEU A 148 -13.70 4.58 -8.64
N ARG A 149 -13.58 5.40 -7.58
CA ARG A 149 -12.38 5.41 -6.73
C ARG A 149 -12.27 4.12 -5.93
N THR A 150 -13.39 3.65 -5.37
CA THR A 150 -13.47 2.38 -4.66
C THR A 150 -13.01 1.25 -5.56
N ASN A 151 -13.57 1.14 -6.77
CA ASN A 151 -13.17 0.12 -7.74
C ASN A 151 -11.67 0.17 -8.06
N ARG A 152 -11.13 1.38 -8.24
CA ARG A 152 -9.69 1.58 -8.46
C ARG A 152 -8.86 1.07 -7.28
N GLN A 153 -9.24 1.38 -6.03
CA GLN A 153 -8.50 0.89 -4.85
C GLN A 153 -8.59 -0.63 -4.69
N LEU A 154 -9.76 -1.21 -4.95
CA LEU A 154 -9.93 -2.66 -4.94
C LEU A 154 -9.09 -3.33 -6.04
N ARG A 155 -9.02 -2.73 -7.23
CA ARG A 155 -8.16 -3.24 -8.30
C ARG A 155 -6.68 -3.09 -7.96
N THR A 156 -6.28 -1.99 -7.32
CA THR A 156 -4.92 -1.81 -6.80
C THR A 156 -4.53 -2.92 -5.82
N ARG A 157 -5.43 -3.32 -4.90
CA ARG A 157 -5.19 -4.48 -4.00
C ARG A 157 -4.83 -5.73 -4.78
N GLU A 158 -5.63 -6.08 -5.78
CA GLU A 158 -5.43 -7.30 -6.57
C GLU A 158 -4.09 -7.28 -7.30
N LEU A 159 -3.73 -6.13 -7.87
CA LEU A 159 -2.46 -5.94 -8.56
C LEU A 159 -1.26 -6.00 -7.61
N LEU A 160 -1.39 -5.43 -6.40
CA LEU A 160 -0.37 -5.53 -5.36
C LEU A 160 -0.16 -6.98 -4.92
N GLN A 161 -1.23 -7.73 -4.69
CA GLN A 161 -1.14 -9.15 -4.36
C GLN A 161 -0.52 -9.95 -5.51
N GLN A 162 -0.92 -9.67 -6.75
CA GLN A 162 -0.43 -10.39 -7.92
C GLN A 162 1.08 -10.19 -8.17
N HIS A 163 1.60 -8.98 -7.96
CA HIS A 163 2.94 -8.62 -8.39
C HIS A 163 3.95 -8.45 -7.25
N SER A 164 3.49 -8.18 -6.03
CA SER A 164 4.32 -7.72 -4.91
C SER A 164 4.16 -8.52 -3.62
N HIS A 165 3.43 -9.64 -3.63
CA HIS A 165 3.24 -10.50 -2.44
C HIS A 165 4.56 -10.97 -1.79
N ASP A 166 5.59 -11.29 -2.57
CA ASP A 166 6.86 -11.81 -2.02
C ASP A 166 7.94 -10.74 -1.86
N SER A 167 7.57 -9.45 -1.86
CA SER A 167 8.54 -8.35 -1.77
C SER A 167 8.90 -8.06 -0.31
N ASP A 168 10.08 -7.50 -0.06
CA ASP A 168 10.51 -7.18 1.30
C ASP A 168 9.91 -5.87 1.80
N LEU A 169 9.65 -4.95 0.87
CA LEU A 169 8.99 -3.67 1.07
C LEU A 169 8.21 -3.28 -0.18
N ILE A 170 6.99 -2.80 0.02
CA ILE A 170 6.19 -2.14 -1.01
C ILE A 170 6.16 -0.65 -0.67
N VAL A 171 6.53 0.20 -1.61
CA VAL A 171 6.37 1.66 -1.47
C VAL A 171 5.33 2.10 -2.48
N ILE A 172 4.23 2.71 -2.03
CA ILE A 172 3.11 3.10 -2.90
C ILE A 172 2.69 4.53 -2.64
N THR A 173 2.32 5.26 -3.69
CA THR A 173 1.74 6.59 -3.53
C THR A 173 0.39 6.51 -2.79
N LEU A 174 0.25 7.25 -1.69
CA LEU A 174 -0.95 7.27 -0.86
C LEU A 174 -2.13 7.86 -1.66
N PRO A 175 -3.26 7.15 -1.78
CA PRO A 175 -4.47 7.71 -2.37
C PRO A 175 -4.95 8.91 -1.55
N VAL A 176 -5.09 10.08 -2.17
CA VAL A 176 -5.55 11.28 -1.44
C VAL A 176 -7.09 11.36 -1.50
N PRO A 177 -7.78 11.35 -0.35
CA PRO A 177 -9.23 11.50 -0.32
C PRO A 177 -9.61 12.95 -0.69
N ARG A 178 -10.80 13.12 -1.27
CA ARG A 178 -11.43 14.45 -1.36
C ARG A 178 -12.25 14.65 -0.09
N ALA A 179 -11.79 15.52 0.80
CA ALA A 179 -12.32 15.64 2.15
C ALA A 179 -13.82 15.97 2.18
N GLU A 180 -14.32 16.66 1.16
CA GLU A 180 -15.71 17.10 1.05
C GLU A 180 -16.67 15.96 0.66
N ILE A 181 -16.15 14.86 0.10
CA ILE A 181 -16.95 13.80 -0.55
C ILE A 181 -16.53 12.40 -0.10
N THR A 182 -15.55 12.29 0.80
CA THR A 182 -15.03 11.00 1.27
C THR A 182 -15.17 10.91 2.77
N SER A 183 -16.13 10.09 3.21
CA SER A 183 -16.25 9.71 4.61
C SER A 183 -14.95 9.11 5.15
N SER A 184 -14.58 9.45 6.39
CA SER A 184 -13.36 8.96 7.03
C SER A 184 -13.32 7.43 7.13
N ALA A 185 -14.45 6.80 7.45
CA ALA A 185 -14.53 5.33 7.49
C ALA A 185 -14.35 4.70 6.10
N LEU A 186 -14.86 5.33 5.05
CA LEU A 186 -14.67 4.86 3.67
C LEU A 186 -13.20 4.93 3.26
N TYR A 187 -12.55 6.06 3.56
CA TYR A 187 -11.12 6.23 3.27
C TYR A 187 -10.26 5.21 4.01
N MET A 188 -10.50 5.02 5.32
CA MET A 188 -9.77 4.02 6.10
C MET A 188 -10.02 2.59 5.62
N ALA A 189 -11.25 2.27 5.19
CA ALA A 189 -11.57 0.97 4.60
C ALA A 189 -10.80 0.71 3.30
N TRP A 190 -10.57 1.74 2.47
CA TRP A 190 -9.72 1.62 1.30
C TRP A 190 -8.27 1.29 1.67
N LEU A 191 -7.69 2.00 2.64
CA LEU A 191 -6.29 1.80 3.04
C LEU A 191 -6.06 0.43 3.69
N ASP A 192 -6.97 0.01 4.58
CA ASP A 192 -6.93 -1.31 5.22
C ASP A 192 -6.99 -2.40 4.15
N LEU A 193 -8.06 -2.42 3.34
CA LEU A 193 -8.24 -3.49 2.37
C LEU A 193 -7.14 -3.49 1.30
N MET A 194 -6.65 -2.33 0.87
CA MET A 194 -5.54 -2.26 -0.10
C MET A 194 -4.26 -2.94 0.41
N THR A 195 -3.96 -2.82 1.71
CA THR A 195 -2.67 -3.27 2.27
C THR A 195 -2.75 -4.57 3.05
N ARG A 196 -3.94 -5.10 3.28
CA ARG A 196 -4.15 -6.36 4.00
C ARG A 196 -3.46 -7.54 3.29
N ASP A 197 -2.83 -8.40 4.07
CA ASP A 197 -2.13 -9.61 3.61
C ASP A 197 -0.97 -9.32 2.63
N LEU A 198 -0.38 -8.13 2.72
CA LEU A 198 0.84 -7.78 2.00
C LEU A 198 2.06 -7.74 2.93
N PRO A 199 3.27 -7.80 2.38
CA PRO A 199 4.48 -7.38 3.07
C PRO A 199 4.37 -5.94 3.60
N PRO A 200 5.34 -5.45 4.40
CA PRO A 200 5.35 -4.07 4.87
C PRO A 200 5.11 -3.09 3.72
N VAL A 201 4.07 -2.26 3.86
CA VAL A 201 3.69 -1.25 2.89
C VAL A 201 3.98 0.12 3.46
N LEU A 202 4.77 0.91 2.74
CA LEU A 202 5.01 2.31 2.99
C LEU A 202 4.15 3.13 2.02
N MET A 203 3.10 3.76 2.54
CA MET A 203 2.30 4.71 1.78
C MET A 203 2.91 6.11 1.87
N VAL A 204 3.18 6.72 0.72
CA VAL A 204 3.92 7.99 0.62
C VAL A 204 3.06 9.06 -0.02
N ARG A 205 3.04 10.25 0.58
CA ARG A 205 2.45 11.45 -0.01
C ARG A 205 3.47 12.57 0.03
N GLY A 206 3.90 13.03 -1.12
CA GLY A 206 4.66 14.27 -1.26
C GLY A 206 3.76 15.51 -1.26
N ASN A 207 4.39 16.68 -1.18
CA ASN A 207 3.75 17.98 -1.29
C ASN A 207 3.74 18.52 -2.73
N GLN A 208 4.01 17.66 -3.73
CA GLN A 208 4.08 18.00 -5.16
C GLN A 208 5.18 19.00 -5.54
N THR A 209 6.06 19.34 -4.61
CA THR A 209 7.30 20.06 -4.93
C THR A 209 8.35 19.04 -5.35
N SER A 210 9.05 19.28 -6.46
CA SER A 210 10.07 18.34 -6.94
C SER A 210 11.17 18.16 -5.90
N VAL A 211 11.34 16.93 -5.42
CA VAL A 211 12.47 16.54 -4.55
C VAL A 211 13.60 15.88 -5.33
N LEU A 212 13.33 15.53 -6.59
CA LEU A 212 14.33 15.03 -7.52
C LEU A 212 14.79 16.19 -8.41
N THR A 213 15.89 16.82 -8.01
CA THR A 213 16.48 17.94 -8.75
C THR A 213 17.61 17.46 -9.64
N PHE A 214 17.71 18.01 -10.85
CA PHE A 214 18.83 17.74 -11.74
C PHE A 214 20.07 18.48 -11.23
N TYR A 215 21.18 17.75 -11.10
CA TYR A 215 22.49 18.38 -11.03
C TYR A 215 22.93 18.62 -12.46
N PHE A 216 23.02 19.91 -12.85
CA PHE A 216 23.65 20.33 -14.09
C PHE A 216 25.17 20.14 -14.00
#